data_AF-A0A1V5MJ50-F1
#
_entry.id   AF-A0A1V5MJ50-F1
#
_cell.length_a   1.000
_cell.length_b   1.000
_cell.length_c   1.000
_cell.angle_alpha   90.00
_cell.angle_beta   90.00
_cell.angle_gamma   90.00
#
_symmetry.space_group_name_H-M   'P 1'
#
loop_
_entity.id
_entity.type
_entity.pdbx_description
1 polymer ?
#
loop_
_entity_poly.entity_id
_entity_poly.type
_entity_poly.pdbx_seq_one_letter_code
_entity_poly.pdbx_strand_id
1 'polypeptide(L)'
;MTARSGRSGPGLLPEEAGGGASAMPKKYQLQDRVSAQIFLENLAFTNQEFFFLAGYFLKVKKRVGRYFLNYLRREAHEVETILDDAEVFTNELFFFRELMAGIRWFCRAAFTLEEGIISRYDTRKLKDTPADRTALMAEAENTLNYFYTTIRKLCQEALRISADLGVVLPDKAAESHFIKIQGQPRLEKNRAIDSGTTPLDSVELLTGEFIGAQESLLRFEARLREGKATLNERDVIQINNSFHALESFYDTHLHDTLMERDVPDFWSLRGYIAMVLRFSEMLKDLVHFYERHLVTMRDPAIHDRFAELVDEKRLLKILVDFVLKNSARYVKDGGSLALELLTRVTGKVRRVIKIPIGVDGLHARPMTWIYKVCQRHGNVIFEVGGEKFEANSILSMLTMTEAIDRVIGLEDKDSQIVVAAGTVINELERRRKPVSVTGRRYVPQTVIDILESFRSEIRDKSGTRFVDVVASGPDASIREIEVLAAAYFKKEQLPPSLDYIFKED
;
A
#
# COMPACT_ATOMS: atom_id res chain seq x y z
N MET A 1 -30.24 77.38 -42.90
CA MET A 1 -31.72 77.29 -43.03
C MET A 1 -32.23 76.56 -41.79
N THR A 2 -32.56 77.29 -40.72
CA THR A 2 -33.95 77.64 -40.32
C THR A 2 -34.79 76.37 -40.11
N ALA A 3 -35.17 75.89 -38.93
CA ALA A 3 -35.76 76.49 -37.72
C ALA A 3 -37.09 75.77 -37.42
N ARG A 4 -37.43 75.69 -36.11
CA ARG A 4 -38.72 75.41 -35.43
C ARG A 4 -38.87 74.00 -34.82
N SER A 5 -38.79 73.82 -33.49
CA SER A 5 -39.63 74.30 -32.36
C SER A 5 -41.00 73.60 -32.30
N GLY A 6 -41.46 72.98 -31.20
CA GLY A 6 -40.89 72.82 -29.86
C GLY A 6 -41.87 72.14 -28.88
N ARG A 7 -41.42 72.04 -27.62
CA ARG A 7 -42.10 71.93 -26.29
C ARG A 7 -43.32 70.98 -26.17
N SER A 8 -43.37 70.06 -25.20
CA SER A 8 -43.43 70.32 -23.75
C SER A 8 -43.39 69.00 -22.93
N GLY A 9 -42.72 69.01 -21.77
CA GLY A 9 -42.52 67.86 -20.84
C GLY A 9 -43.71 67.59 -19.91
N PRO A 10 -43.54 67.13 -18.63
CA PRO A 10 -42.33 66.72 -17.91
C PRO A 10 -42.45 65.34 -17.20
N GLY A 11 -41.33 64.79 -16.72
CA GLY A 11 -41.33 63.61 -15.86
C GLY A 11 -39.95 63.35 -15.26
N LEU A 12 -39.72 63.92 -14.08
CA LEU A 12 -38.52 63.88 -13.27
C LEU A 12 -38.14 62.45 -12.83
N LEU A 13 -36.86 62.10 -12.97
CA LEU A 13 -36.16 61.22 -12.03
C LEU A 13 -34.78 61.85 -11.74
N PRO A 14 -34.36 61.93 -10.46
CA PRO A 14 -33.14 62.62 -10.10
C PRO A 14 -31.89 61.75 -10.31
N GLU A 15 -30.81 62.39 -10.77
CA GLU A 15 -29.45 61.96 -10.48
C GLU A 15 -29.16 62.22 -9.00
N GLU A 16 -28.62 61.24 -8.27
CA GLU A 16 -27.62 61.53 -7.24
C GLU A 16 -26.47 60.53 -7.29
N ALA A 17 -25.29 61.13 -7.14
CA ALA A 17 -23.95 60.61 -7.23
C ALA A 17 -23.58 59.61 -6.11
N GLY A 18 -22.58 58.78 -6.44
CA GLY A 18 -21.41 58.60 -5.57
C GLY A 18 -21.55 57.67 -4.37
N GLY A 19 -20.94 56.49 -4.46
CA GLY A 19 -20.67 55.66 -3.29
C GLY A 19 -20.46 54.19 -3.61
N GLY A 20 -19.33 53.88 -4.26
CA GLY A 20 -18.86 52.49 -4.39
C GLY A 20 -18.53 51.92 -3.02
N ALA A 21 -19.54 51.38 -2.33
CA ALA A 21 -19.33 50.59 -1.13
C ALA A 21 -18.74 49.24 -1.56
N SER A 22 -17.43 49.13 -1.36
CA SER A 22 -16.73 47.87 -1.16
C SER A 22 -17.61 46.91 -0.36
N ALA A 23 -18.08 45.84 -0.99
CA ALA A 23 -18.71 44.74 -0.30
C ALA A 23 -17.65 44.08 0.58
N MET A 24 -17.53 44.58 1.81
CA MET A 24 -16.80 43.93 2.89
C MET A 24 -17.18 42.44 2.90
N PRO A 25 -16.21 41.52 3.03
CA PRO A 25 -16.56 40.12 3.22
C PRO A 25 -17.46 40.04 4.46
N LYS A 26 -18.61 39.37 4.32
CA LYS A 26 -19.49 39.07 5.46
C LYS A 26 -18.59 38.55 6.58
N LYS A 27 -18.45 39.32 7.66
CA LYS A 27 -17.82 38.83 8.89
C LYS A 27 -18.56 37.55 9.26
N TYR A 28 -17.90 36.41 9.13
CA TYR A 28 -18.34 35.17 9.76
C TYR A 28 -18.31 35.44 11.26
N GLN A 29 -19.46 35.76 11.85
CA GLN A 29 -19.61 35.79 13.30
C GLN A 29 -19.75 34.33 13.73
N LEU A 30 -18.75 33.80 14.43
CA LEU A 30 -18.86 32.55 15.18
C LEU A 30 -20.05 32.67 16.13
N GLN A 31 -21.16 32.01 15.81
CA GLN A 31 -22.29 31.86 16.73
C GLN A 31 -21.83 31.05 17.95
N ASP A 32 -22.10 31.58 19.14
CA ASP A 32 -22.13 30.95 20.47
C ASP A 32 -21.13 29.81 20.75
N ARG A 33 -19.96 30.15 21.31
CA ARG A 33 -19.09 29.16 21.96
C ARG A 33 -19.76 28.64 23.24
N VAL A 34 -20.02 27.33 23.31
CA VAL A 34 -20.55 26.66 24.50
C VAL A 34 -19.42 26.07 25.36
N SER A 35 -19.67 25.83 26.65
CA SER A 35 -18.70 25.15 27.52
C SER A 35 -18.55 23.67 27.13
N ALA A 36 -17.41 23.05 27.50
CA ALA A 36 -17.18 21.63 27.26
C ALA A 36 -18.26 20.74 27.90
N GLN A 37 -18.72 21.10 29.11
CA GLN A 37 -19.82 20.44 29.79
C GLN A 37 -21.11 20.48 28.94
N ILE A 38 -21.57 21.68 28.54
CA ILE A 38 -22.80 21.84 27.76
C ILE A 38 -22.69 21.11 26.42
N PHE A 39 -21.50 21.15 25.80
CA PHE A 39 -21.25 20.43 24.56
C PHE A 39 -21.39 18.91 24.75
N LEU A 40 -20.75 18.34 25.78
CA LEU A 40 -20.85 16.90 26.05
C LEU A 40 -22.25 16.49 26.53
N GLU A 41 -22.98 17.33 27.24
CA GLU A 41 -24.39 17.07 27.60
C GLU A 41 -25.25 16.93 26.34
N ASN A 42 -25.10 17.86 25.38
CA ASN A 42 -25.79 17.78 24.10
C ASN A 42 -25.36 16.54 23.32
N LEU A 43 -24.06 16.25 23.26
CA LEU A 43 -23.51 15.09 22.58
C LEU A 43 -23.99 13.77 23.19
N ALA A 44 -24.04 13.67 24.52
CA ALA A 44 -24.58 12.51 25.22
C ALA A 44 -26.07 12.32 24.97
N PHE A 45 -26.81 13.42 24.78
CA PHE A 45 -28.23 13.36 24.43
C PHE A 45 -28.46 12.96 22.97
N THR A 46 -27.69 13.48 22.02
CA THR A 46 -27.86 13.20 20.58
C THR A 46 -27.23 11.88 20.14
N ASN A 47 -26.12 11.48 20.76
CA ASN A 47 -25.31 10.31 20.39
C ASN A 47 -25.27 9.29 21.53
N GLN A 48 -26.45 8.99 22.07
CA GLN A 48 -26.66 8.09 23.21
C GLN A 48 -26.04 6.70 23.00
N GLU A 49 -26.04 6.23 21.76
CA GLU A 49 -25.57 4.90 21.37
C GLU A 49 -24.10 4.67 21.68
N PHE A 50 -23.23 5.67 21.48
CA PHE A 50 -21.82 5.56 21.86
C PHE A 50 -21.69 5.26 23.37
N PHE A 51 -22.32 6.09 24.20
CA PHE A 51 -22.22 5.99 25.65
C PHE A 51 -22.84 4.70 26.18
N PHE A 52 -23.96 4.27 25.59
CA PHE A 52 -24.58 2.98 25.88
C PHE A 52 -23.64 1.82 25.55
N LEU A 53 -23.08 1.78 24.34
CA LEU A 53 -22.19 0.70 23.90
C LEU A 53 -20.89 0.67 24.74
N ALA A 54 -20.31 1.83 25.02
CA ALA A 54 -19.14 1.94 25.90
C ALA A 54 -19.44 1.40 27.30
N GLY A 55 -20.56 1.80 27.90
CA GLY A 55 -20.99 1.32 29.21
C GLY A 55 -21.31 -0.18 29.23
N TYR A 56 -21.94 -0.69 28.17
CA TYR A 56 -22.19 -2.12 27.99
C TYR A 56 -20.88 -2.92 27.89
N PHE A 57 -19.89 -2.41 27.17
CA PHE A 57 -18.62 -3.12 26.97
C PHE A 57 -17.82 -3.32 28.28
N LEU A 58 -17.99 -2.41 29.24
CA LEU A 58 -17.40 -2.54 30.58
C LEU A 58 -18.12 -3.57 31.46
N LYS A 59 -19.43 -3.78 31.23
CA LYS A 59 -20.26 -4.71 32.01
C LYS A 59 -20.21 -6.14 31.46
N VAL A 60 -20.06 -6.28 30.14
CA VAL A 60 -20.12 -7.58 29.47
C VAL A 60 -18.88 -8.42 29.77
N LYS A 61 -19.10 -9.56 30.44
CA LYS A 61 -18.05 -10.53 30.76
C LYS A 61 -17.71 -11.45 29.58
N LYS A 62 -18.68 -11.68 28.69
CA LYS A 62 -18.48 -12.50 27.48
C LYS A 62 -17.77 -11.68 26.41
N ARG A 63 -17.03 -12.36 25.52
CA ARG A 63 -16.43 -11.73 24.34
C ARG A 63 -17.55 -11.17 23.46
N VAL A 64 -17.46 -9.87 23.19
CA VAL A 64 -18.32 -9.23 22.19
C VAL A 64 -17.87 -9.67 20.80
N GLY A 65 -18.80 -9.94 19.89
CA GLY A 65 -18.48 -10.38 18.53
C GLY A 65 -18.28 -9.22 17.55
N ARG A 66 -17.79 -9.53 16.34
CA ARG A 66 -17.57 -8.60 15.21
C ARG A 66 -18.61 -7.50 15.01
N TYR A 67 -19.90 -7.78 15.16
CA TYR A 67 -20.96 -6.78 14.95
C TYR A 67 -20.86 -5.65 15.97
N PHE A 68 -20.69 -6.01 17.25
CA PHE A 68 -20.52 -5.03 18.32
C PHE A 68 -19.32 -4.13 18.07
N LEU A 69 -18.16 -4.70 17.69
CA LEU A 69 -16.97 -3.93 17.36
C LEU A 69 -17.23 -2.93 16.22
N ASN A 70 -17.96 -3.35 15.17
CA ASN A 70 -18.28 -2.44 14.07
C ASN A 70 -19.29 -1.36 14.46
N TYR A 71 -20.26 -1.65 15.32
CA TYR A 71 -21.18 -0.64 15.86
C TYR A 71 -20.43 0.38 16.72
N LEU A 72 -19.68 -0.07 17.72
CA LEU A 72 -18.90 0.82 18.59
C LEU A 72 -17.91 1.67 17.78
N ARG A 73 -17.25 1.10 16.78
CA ARG A 73 -16.38 1.84 15.84
C ARG A 73 -17.14 2.96 15.12
N ARG A 74 -18.35 2.67 14.63
CA ARG A 74 -19.16 3.64 13.89
C ARG A 74 -19.58 4.78 14.79
N GLU A 75 -20.08 4.48 15.98
CA GLU A 75 -20.49 5.51 16.93
C GLU A 75 -19.29 6.37 17.38
N ALA A 76 -18.13 5.76 17.65
CA ALA A 76 -16.91 6.50 17.98
C ALA A 76 -16.46 7.41 16.81
N HIS A 77 -16.55 6.94 15.57
CA HIS A 77 -16.25 7.76 14.40
C HIS A 77 -17.18 8.97 14.28
N GLU A 78 -18.48 8.78 14.49
CA GLU A 78 -19.46 9.87 14.43
C GLU A 78 -19.18 10.94 15.50
N VAL A 79 -18.93 10.50 16.74
CA VAL A 79 -18.57 11.39 17.85
C VAL A 79 -17.25 12.13 17.57
N GLU A 80 -16.24 11.44 17.04
CA GLU A 80 -14.97 12.04 16.61
C GLU A 80 -15.20 13.15 15.56
N THR A 81 -16.04 12.89 14.54
CA THR A 81 -16.34 13.87 13.49
C THR A 81 -17.06 15.10 14.06
N ILE A 82 -18.02 14.92 14.97
CA ILE A 82 -18.70 16.05 15.63
C ILE A 82 -17.71 16.90 16.44
N LEU A 83 -16.73 16.26 17.10
CA LEU A 83 -15.68 16.96 17.84
C LEU A 83 -14.71 17.69 16.91
N ASP A 84 -14.36 17.10 15.76
CA ASP A 84 -13.53 17.75 14.74
C ASP A 84 -14.21 18.98 14.15
N ASP A 85 -15.51 18.89 13.83
CA ASP A 85 -16.33 20.01 13.34
C ASP A 85 -16.49 21.12 14.39
N ALA A 86 -16.45 20.76 15.68
CA ALA A 86 -16.43 21.70 16.80
C ALA A 86 -15.05 22.30 17.09
N GLU A 87 -14.03 21.99 16.28
CA GLU A 87 -12.66 22.50 16.38
C GLU A 87 -12.02 22.30 17.77
N VAL A 88 -12.27 21.16 18.43
CA VAL A 88 -11.85 20.92 19.82
C VAL A 88 -10.33 20.87 20.03
N PHE A 89 -9.50 21.02 19.00
CA PHE A 89 -8.02 21.02 19.06
C PHE A 89 -7.42 22.03 20.05
N THR A 90 -8.17 23.06 20.42
CA THR A 90 -7.74 24.11 21.38
C THR A 90 -8.53 24.06 22.69
N ASN A 91 -9.28 22.99 22.92
CA ASN A 91 -10.20 22.82 24.04
C ASN A 91 -9.81 21.60 24.91
N GLU A 92 -10.25 21.58 26.17
CA GLU A 92 -10.05 20.45 27.08
C GLU A 92 -10.66 19.12 26.59
N LEU A 93 -11.63 19.16 25.68
CA LEU A 93 -12.20 18.00 25.00
C LEU A 93 -11.29 17.38 23.93
N PHE A 94 -10.14 17.97 23.60
CA PHE A 94 -9.21 17.38 22.64
C PHE A 94 -8.82 15.96 23.03
N PHE A 95 -8.53 15.71 24.32
CA PHE A 95 -8.23 14.35 24.78
C PHE A 95 -9.43 13.40 24.62
N PHE A 96 -10.67 13.86 24.84
CA PHE A 96 -11.86 13.05 24.62
C PHE A 96 -12.02 12.66 23.14
N ARG A 97 -11.72 13.59 22.21
CA ARG A 97 -11.66 13.31 20.77
C ARG A 97 -10.61 12.26 20.44
N GLU A 98 -9.42 12.36 21.01
CA GLU A 98 -8.38 11.36 20.81
C GLU A 98 -8.80 9.97 21.33
N LEU A 99 -9.55 9.90 22.44
CA LEU A 99 -10.12 8.62 22.91
C LEU A 99 -11.06 8.01 21.87
N MET A 100 -11.86 8.82 21.17
CA MET A 100 -12.76 8.34 20.12
C MET A 100 -11.96 7.78 18.93
N ALA A 101 -10.91 8.48 18.52
CA ALA A 101 -10.00 7.99 17.49
C ALA A 101 -9.36 6.65 17.90
N GLY A 102 -8.87 6.53 19.15
CA GLY A 102 -8.36 5.28 19.69
C GLY A 102 -9.39 4.15 19.64
N ILE A 103 -10.61 4.38 20.13
CA ILE A 103 -11.69 3.39 20.11
C ILE A 103 -11.97 2.95 18.66
N ARG A 104 -12.12 3.91 17.74
CA ARG A 104 -12.37 3.66 16.32
C ARG A 104 -11.29 2.76 15.71
N TRP A 105 -10.02 3.12 15.84
CA TRP A 105 -8.92 2.39 15.18
C TRP A 105 -8.67 1.02 15.80
N PHE A 106 -8.74 0.89 17.13
CA PHE A 106 -8.62 -0.42 17.78
C PHE A 106 -9.82 -1.32 17.50
N CYS A 107 -11.05 -0.79 17.47
CA CYS A 107 -12.22 -1.58 17.07
C CYS A 107 -12.10 -2.05 15.61
N ARG A 108 -11.57 -1.21 14.71
CA ARG A 108 -11.32 -1.58 13.32
C ARG A 108 -10.29 -2.70 13.21
N ALA A 109 -9.14 -2.58 13.90
CA ALA A 109 -8.10 -3.61 13.93
C ALA A 109 -8.62 -4.93 14.51
N ALA A 110 -9.36 -4.89 15.62
CA ALA A 110 -9.98 -6.06 16.24
C ALA A 110 -11.01 -6.73 15.31
N PHE A 111 -11.81 -5.93 14.61
CA PHE A 111 -12.76 -6.45 13.62
C PHE A 111 -12.02 -7.15 12.47
N THR A 112 -10.98 -6.54 11.92
CA THR A 112 -10.18 -7.13 10.83
C THR A 112 -9.50 -8.42 11.27
N LEU A 113 -9.02 -8.51 12.52
CA LEU A 113 -8.43 -9.72 13.06
C LEU A 113 -9.47 -10.83 13.28
N GLU A 114 -10.60 -10.51 13.92
CA GLU A 114 -11.64 -11.50 14.23
C GLU A 114 -12.38 -11.98 12.96
N GLU A 115 -12.93 -11.03 12.19
CA GLU A 115 -13.71 -11.36 10.99
C GLU A 115 -12.82 -11.67 9.80
N GLY A 116 -11.84 -10.81 9.57
CA GLY A 116 -10.97 -10.89 8.41
C GLY A 116 -10.03 -12.07 8.53
N ILE A 117 -9.42 -12.36 9.67
CA ILE A 117 -8.40 -13.42 9.77
C ILE A 117 -8.97 -14.68 10.42
N ILE A 118 -9.39 -14.61 11.68
CA ILE A 118 -9.75 -15.79 12.49
C ILE A 118 -10.95 -16.54 11.89
N SER A 119 -12.08 -15.87 11.68
CA SER A 119 -13.33 -16.54 11.28
C SER A 119 -13.29 -17.16 9.87
N ARG A 120 -12.42 -16.63 9.00
CA ARG A 120 -12.33 -17.01 7.59
C ARG A 120 -11.12 -17.87 7.27
N TYR A 121 -10.24 -18.13 8.24
CA TYR A 121 -8.99 -18.85 8.01
C TYR A 121 -9.19 -20.18 7.30
N ASP A 122 -10.05 -21.05 7.83
CA ASP A 122 -10.27 -22.39 7.26
C ASP A 122 -10.94 -22.31 5.86
N THR A 123 -11.69 -21.24 5.56
CA THR A 123 -12.33 -21.04 4.25
C THR A 123 -11.36 -20.59 3.15
N ARG A 124 -10.16 -20.12 3.52
CA ARG A 124 -9.14 -19.65 2.57
C ARG A 124 -8.28 -20.75 1.97
N LYS A 125 -8.42 -21.99 2.44
CA LYS A 125 -7.69 -23.16 1.93
C LYS A 125 -6.18 -22.91 1.82
N LEU A 126 -5.60 -22.23 2.80
CA LEU A 126 -4.17 -21.96 2.86
C LEU A 126 -3.40 -23.29 2.95
N LYS A 127 -2.19 -23.36 2.39
CA LYS A 127 -1.34 -24.56 2.45
C LYS A 127 -0.51 -24.63 3.75
N ASP A 128 -1.00 -24.00 4.81
CA ASP A 128 -0.38 -23.95 6.14
C ASP A 128 -0.40 -25.32 6.81
N THR A 129 0.64 -25.62 7.60
CA THR A 129 0.62 -26.82 8.45
C THR A 129 -0.32 -26.62 9.65
N PRO A 130 -0.79 -27.71 10.31
CA PRO A 130 -1.54 -27.58 11.56
C PRO A 130 -0.79 -26.81 12.65
N ALA A 131 0.54 -26.86 12.65
CA ALA A 131 1.39 -26.10 13.57
C ALA A 131 1.34 -24.59 13.25
N ASP A 132 1.43 -24.21 11.97
CA ASP A 132 1.33 -22.81 11.53
C ASP A 132 -0.01 -22.19 11.90
N ARG A 133 -1.10 -22.94 11.70
CA ARG A 133 -2.45 -22.55 12.13
C ARG A 133 -2.49 -22.32 13.63
N THR A 134 -1.99 -23.28 14.42
CA THR A 134 -2.04 -23.22 15.89
C THR A 134 -1.25 -22.03 16.41
N ALA A 135 -0.04 -21.80 15.88
CA ALA A 135 0.80 -20.67 16.25
C ALA A 135 0.12 -19.33 15.90
N LEU A 136 -0.42 -19.20 14.68
CA LEU A 136 -1.12 -18.00 14.26
C LEU A 136 -2.34 -17.71 15.15
N MET A 137 -3.17 -18.72 15.43
CA MET A 137 -4.39 -18.54 16.23
C MET A 137 -4.05 -18.13 17.67
N ALA A 138 -2.99 -18.68 18.25
CA ALA A 138 -2.53 -18.28 19.58
C ALA A 138 -2.04 -16.82 19.60
N GLU A 139 -1.23 -16.41 18.62
CA GLU A 139 -0.76 -15.01 18.49
C GLU A 139 -1.93 -14.05 18.22
N ALA A 140 -2.89 -14.45 17.38
CA ALA A 140 -4.09 -13.69 17.06
C ALA A 140 -4.97 -13.48 18.30
N GLU A 141 -5.20 -14.52 19.10
CA GLU A 141 -6.00 -14.41 20.32
C GLU A 141 -5.32 -13.51 21.38
N ASN A 142 -4.00 -13.59 21.52
CA ASN A 142 -3.25 -12.68 22.39
C ASN A 142 -3.37 -11.22 21.92
N THR A 143 -3.18 -10.99 20.63
CA THR A 143 -3.33 -9.67 19.99
C THR A 143 -4.74 -9.11 20.18
N LEU A 144 -5.75 -9.96 20.02
CA LEU A 144 -7.13 -9.55 20.21
C LEU A 144 -7.44 -9.22 21.67
N ASN A 145 -6.94 -10.01 22.62
CA ASN A 145 -7.06 -9.70 24.05
C ASN A 145 -6.43 -8.34 24.39
N TYR A 146 -5.31 -8.00 23.76
CA TYR A 146 -4.74 -6.65 23.87
C TYR A 146 -5.72 -5.60 23.36
N PHE A 147 -6.22 -5.73 22.12
CA PHE A 147 -7.16 -4.77 21.56
C PHE A 147 -8.40 -4.59 22.42
N TYR A 148 -9.03 -5.68 22.89
CA TYR A 148 -10.21 -5.60 23.74
C TYR A 148 -9.91 -4.90 25.07
N THR A 149 -8.75 -5.18 25.67
CA THR A 149 -8.33 -4.52 26.91
C THR A 149 -8.13 -3.03 26.69
N THR A 150 -7.45 -2.64 25.60
CA THR A 150 -7.22 -1.24 25.25
C THR A 150 -8.53 -0.51 24.96
N ILE A 151 -9.43 -1.09 24.15
CA ILE A 151 -10.75 -0.50 23.88
C ILE A 151 -11.54 -0.30 25.18
N ARG A 152 -11.51 -1.27 26.12
CA ARG A 152 -12.18 -1.11 27.42
C ARG A 152 -11.61 0.05 28.22
N LYS A 153 -10.28 0.18 28.30
CA LYS A 153 -9.62 1.30 28.97
C LYS A 153 -10.03 2.64 28.37
N LEU A 154 -10.04 2.74 27.04
CA LEU A 154 -10.44 3.96 26.34
C LEU A 154 -11.93 4.30 26.58
N CYS A 155 -12.82 3.31 26.50
CA CYS A 155 -14.24 3.49 26.84
C CYS A 155 -14.42 3.93 28.31
N GLN A 156 -13.70 3.31 29.25
CA GLN A 156 -13.76 3.66 30.66
C GLN A 156 -13.33 5.10 30.90
N GLU A 157 -12.23 5.53 30.27
CA GLU A 157 -11.75 6.90 30.41
C GLU A 157 -12.69 7.93 29.78
N ALA A 158 -13.30 7.60 28.63
CA ALA A 158 -14.30 8.46 28.00
C ALA A 158 -15.50 8.67 28.94
N LEU A 159 -16.05 7.58 29.49
CA LEU A 159 -17.17 7.66 30.43
C LEU A 159 -16.81 8.39 31.74
N ARG A 160 -15.56 8.25 32.21
CA ARG A 160 -15.06 8.98 33.38
C ARG A 160 -15.05 10.49 33.13
N ILE A 161 -14.54 10.94 31.98
CA ILE A 161 -14.54 12.37 31.63
C ILE A 161 -15.96 12.92 31.58
N SER A 162 -16.90 12.19 30.97
CA SER A 162 -18.31 12.61 30.95
C SER A 162 -18.88 12.73 32.36
N ALA A 163 -18.59 11.78 33.26
CA ALA A 163 -19.04 11.83 34.64
C ALA A 163 -18.40 12.98 35.44
N ASP A 164 -17.10 13.21 35.27
CA ASP A 164 -16.35 14.28 35.94
C ASP A 164 -16.86 15.68 35.53
N LEU A 165 -17.36 15.81 34.30
CA LEU A 165 -18.02 17.02 33.79
C LEU A 165 -19.52 17.10 34.15
N GLY A 166 -20.04 16.17 34.94
CA GLY A 166 -21.44 16.17 35.41
C GLY A 166 -22.46 15.72 34.37
N VAL A 167 -22.04 15.11 33.27
CA VAL A 167 -22.93 14.67 32.18
C VAL A 167 -23.74 13.45 32.64
N VAL A 168 -25.06 13.57 32.61
CA VAL A 168 -25.97 12.45 32.87
C VAL A 168 -26.08 11.58 31.62
N LEU A 169 -25.61 10.34 31.71
CA LEU A 169 -25.69 9.41 30.59
C LEU A 169 -27.11 8.86 30.42
N PRO A 170 -27.60 8.72 29.18
CA PRO A 170 -28.95 8.23 28.91
C PRO A 170 -29.12 6.74 29.29
N ASP A 171 -30.30 6.39 29.83
CA ASP A 171 -30.69 5.01 30.10
C ASP A 171 -31.22 4.33 28.83
N LYS A 172 -30.37 3.47 28.25
CA LYS A 172 -30.63 2.42 27.24
C LYS A 172 -30.90 2.81 25.77
N ALA A 173 -30.29 1.99 24.91
CA ALA A 173 -30.94 1.39 23.74
C ALA A 173 -31.24 -0.11 24.02
N ALA A 174 -32.19 -0.71 23.28
CA ALA A 174 -32.52 -2.13 23.42
C ALA A 174 -31.36 -3.03 22.95
N GLU A 175 -30.87 -3.92 23.83
CA GLU A 175 -29.77 -4.88 23.57
C GLU A 175 -29.98 -5.76 22.32
N SER A 176 -31.24 -5.91 21.87
CA SER A 176 -31.64 -6.74 20.74
C SER A 176 -31.18 -6.26 19.36
N HIS A 177 -30.76 -5.00 19.20
CA HIS A 177 -30.31 -4.47 17.90
C HIS A 177 -28.87 -4.84 17.54
N PHE A 178 -28.02 -5.12 18.55
CA PHE A 178 -26.57 -5.28 18.36
C PHE A 178 -26.15 -6.75 18.24
N ILE A 179 -27.07 -7.68 18.50
CA ILE A 179 -26.88 -9.12 18.38
C ILE A 179 -27.58 -9.59 17.09
N LYS A 180 -27.01 -9.27 15.92
CA LYS A 180 -27.46 -9.93 14.67
C LYS A 180 -26.90 -11.34 14.59
N ILE A 181 -27.78 -12.27 14.23
CA ILE A 181 -27.57 -13.72 14.06
C ILE A 181 -26.33 -13.97 13.19
N GLN A 182 -25.38 -14.75 13.72
CA GLN A 182 -24.22 -15.21 12.98
C GLN A 182 -24.63 -16.22 11.89
N GLY A 183 -24.02 -16.09 10.71
CA GLY A 183 -24.08 -17.10 9.66
C GLY A 183 -25.41 -17.13 8.91
N GLN A 184 -25.55 -16.27 7.90
CA GLN A 184 -26.58 -16.51 6.90
C GLN A 184 -26.15 -17.72 6.05
N PRO A 185 -27.06 -18.67 5.75
CA PRO A 185 -26.75 -19.74 4.82
C PRO A 185 -26.33 -19.14 3.47
N ARG A 186 -25.36 -19.78 2.80
CA ARG A 186 -24.98 -19.37 1.45
C ARG A 186 -26.12 -19.70 0.48
N LEU A 187 -26.42 -18.79 -0.42
CA LEU A 187 -27.36 -19.05 -1.51
C LEU A 187 -26.73 -20.05 -2.49
N GLU A 188 -27.57 -20.86 -3.13
CA GLU A 188 -27.17 -21.73 -4.22
C GLU A 188 -26.62 -20.88 -5.38
N LYS A 189 -25.54 -21.36 -6.02
CA LYS A 189 -24.96 -20.71 -7.20
C LYS A 189 -25.80 -21.08 -8.42
N ASN A 190 -26.74 -20.22 -8.81
CA ASN A 190 -27.66 -20.43 -9.94
C ASN A 190 -27.47 -19.44 -11.11
N ARG A 191 -26.31 -18.76 -11.17
CA ARG A 191 -25.96 -17.81 -12.22
C ARG A 191 -24.56 -18.09 -12.78
N ALA A 192 -24.42 -18.12 -14.10
CA ALA A 192 -23.13 -18.13 -14.78
C ALA A 192 -22.57 -16.70 -14.90
N ILE A 193 -21.27 -16.55 -14.68
CA ILE A 193 -20.52 -15.29 -14.82
C ILE A 193 -19.46 -15.54 -15.90
N ASP A 194 -19.41 -14.68 -16.92
CA ASP A 194 -18.38 -14.69 -17.96
C ASP A 194 -17.49 -13.46 -17.76
N SER A 195 -16.18 -13.67 -17.64
CA SER A 195 -15.20 -12.63 -17.28
C SER A 195 -14.67 -11.84 -18.49
N GLY A 196 -15.09 -12.19 -19.72
CA GLY A 196 -14.77 -11.45 -20.96
C GLY A 196 -13.28 -11.35 -21.31
N THR A 197 -12.39 -11.94 -20.50
CA THR A 197 -10.92 -11.94 -20.65
C THR A 197 -10.45 -13.38 -20.82
N THR A 198 -9.43 -13.60 -21.65
CA THR A 198 -8.74 -14.89 -21.77
C THR A 198 -8.13 -15.28 -20.42
N PRO A 199 -8.52 -16.42 -19.83
CA PRO A 199 -8.07 -16.80 -18.50
C PRO A 199 -6.55 -16.89 -18.33
N LEU A 200 -5.80 -17.21 -19.40
CA LEU A 200 -4.34 -17.31 -19.37
C LEU A 200 -3.65 -15.94 -19.17
N ASP A 201 -4.10 -14.91 -19.88
CA ASP A 201 -3.52 -13.56 -19.76
C ASP A 201 -3.80 -12.97 -18.37
N SER A 202 -4.96 -13.28 -17.79
CA SER A 202 -5.28 -12.92 -16.41
C SER A 202 -4.33 -13.56 -15.40
N VAL A 203 -3.92 -14.81 -15.60
CA VAL A 203 -2.95 -15.47 -14.70
C VAL A 203 -1.58 -14.82 -14.79
N GLU A 204 -1.14 -14.45 -16.00
CA GLU A 204 0.14 -13.76 -16.22
C GLU A 204 0.16 -12.39 -15.54
N LEU A 205 -0.89 -11.60 -15.76
CA LEU A 205 -1.01 -10.27 -15.17
C LEU A 205 -1.10 -10.35 -13.64
N LEU A 206 -1.98 -11.20 -13.10
CA LEU A 206 -2.10 -11.41 -11.66
C LEU A 206 -0.76 -11.82 -11.04
N THR A 207 -0.03 -12.74 -11.67
CA THR A 207 1.26 -13.20 -11.16
C THR A 207 2.28 -12.06 -11.15
N GLY A 208 2.36 -11.28 -12.24
CA GLY A 208 3.23 -10.11 -12.31
C GLY A 208 2.93 -9.08 -11.22
N GLU A 209 1.66 -8.71 -11.06
CA GLU A 209 1.22 -7.77 -10.02
C GLU A 209 1.47 -8.30 -8.61
N PHE A 210 1.25 -9.61 -8.39
CA PHE A 210 1.49 -10.25 -7.09
C PHE A 210 2.97 -10.17 -6.72
N ILE A 211 3.86 -10.51 -7.66
CA ILE A 211 5.31 -10.46 -7.42
C ILE A 211 5.78 -9.02 -7.17
N GLY A 212 5.26 -8.04 -7.91
CA GLY A 212 5.54 -6.63 -7.64
C GLY A 212 5.09 -6.18 -6.24
N ALA A 213 3.89 -6.58 -5.82
CA ALA A 213 3.38 -6.30 -4.48
C ALA A 213 4.21 -7.01 -3.39
N GLN A 214 4.65 -8.25 -3.64
CA GLN A 214 5.54 -9.01 -2.78
C GLN A 214 6.86 -8.28 -2.57
N GLU A 215 7.53 -7.87 -3.65
CA GLU A 215 8.81 -7.18 -3.58
C GLU A 215 8.70 -5.87 -2.81
N SER A 216 7.63 -5.10 -3.03
CA SER A 216 7.36 -3.88 -2.28
C SER A 216 7.25 -4.14 -0.77
N LEU A 217 6.45 -5.12 -0.37
CA LEU A 217 6.25 -5.48 1.05
C LEU A 217 7.54 -5.99 1.70
N LEU A 218 8.26 -6.91 1.05
CA LEU A 218 9.47 -7.49 1.60
C LEU A 218 10.62 -6.47 1.67
N ARG A 219 10.70 -5.55 0.70
CA ARG A 219 11.66 -4.43 0.73
C ARG A 219 11.35 -3.49 1.89
N PHE A 220 10.08 -3.17 2.12
CA PHE A 220 9.66 -2.37 3.26
C PHE A 220 10.03 -3.05 4.58
N GLU A 221 9.70 -4.34 4.74
CA GLU A 221 10.07 -5.12 5.93
C GLU A 221 11.58 -5.13 6.17
N ALA A 222 12.39 -5.42 5.15
CA ALA A 222 13.84 -5.45 5.26
C ALA A 222 14.40 -4.10 5.70
N ARG A 223 13.96 -2.99 5.07
CA ARG A 223 14.39 -1.65 5.45
C ARG A 223 14.01 -1.29 6.89
N LEU A 224 12.84 -1.70 7.35
CA LEU A 224 12.43 -1.51 8.75
C LEU A 224 13.35 -2.27 9.71
N ARG A 225 13.64 -3.55 9.43
CA ARG A 225 14.53 -4.38 10.27
C ARG A 225 15.97 -3.86 10.30
N GLU A 226 16.44 -3.29 9.19
CA GLU A 226 17.77 -2.68 9.07
C GLU A 226 17.86 -1.27 9.65
N GLY A 227 16.75 -0.70 10.15
CA GLY A 227 16.71 0.69 10.63
C GLY A 227 16.86 1.75 9.52
N LYS A 228 16.65 1.37 8.25
CA LYS A 228 16.71 2.24 7.06
C LYS A 228 15.34 2.79 6.64
N ALA A 229 14.30 2.47 7.39
CA ALA A 229 12.97 3.02 7.25
C ALA A 229 12.33 3.14 8.64
N THR A 230 11.35 4.04 8.75
CA THR A 230 10.43 4.12 9.88
C THR A 230 9.08 3.55 9.46
N LEU A 231 8.35 3.01 10.43
CA LEU A 231 7.00 2.55 10.20
C LEU A 231 6.13 3.78 9.90
N ASN A 232 5.63 3.89 8.67
CA ASN A 232 4.90 5.07 8.22
C ASN A 232 3.64 4.73 7.42
N GLU A 233 2.62 5.56 7.56
CA GLU A 233 1.29 5.35 6.98
C GLU A 233 1.37 5.33 5.44
N ARG A 234 2.20 6.20 4.84
CA ARG A 234 2.32 6.34 3.39
C ARG A 234 2.74 5.03 2.71
N ASP A 235 3.83 4.42 3.16
CA ASP A 235 4.34 3.17 2.60
C ASP A 235 3.34 2.02 2.80
N VAL A 236 2.70 1.98 3.98
CA VAL A 236 1.70 0.96 4.31
C VAL A 236 0.43 1.10 3.46
N ILE A 237 -0.03 2.32 3.18
CA ILE A 237 -1.15 2.58 2.25
C ILE A 237 -0.82 2.05 0.86
N GLN A 238 0.38 2.31 0.35
CA GLN A 238 0.79 1.83 -0.97
C GLN A 238 0.75 0.31 -1.04
N ILE A 239 1.30 -0.39 -0.04
CA ILE A 239 1.25 -1.85 0.06
C ILE A 239 -0.20 -2.34 0.12
N ASN A 240 -1.03 -1.74 0.98
CA ASN A 240 -2.43 -2.12 1.14
C ASN A 240 -3.21 -1.98 -0.17
N ASN A 241 -3.01 -0.88 -0.90
CA ASN A 241 -3.65 -0.64 -2.19
C ASN A 241 -3.27 -1.69 -3.25
N SER A 242 -2.00 -2.13 -3.28
CA SER A 242 -1.57 -3.21 -4.19
C SER A 242 -2.32 -4.52 -3.93
N PHE A 243 -2.50 -4.91 -2.67
CA PHE A 243 -3.27 -6.13 -2.34
C PHE A 243 -4.78 -5.98 -2.55
N HIS A 244 -5.32 -4.77 -2.37
CA HIS A 244 -6.70 -4.48 -2.75
C HIS A 244 -6.91 -4.63 -4.26
N ALA A 245 -5.99 -4.09 -5.06
CA ALA A 245 -6.02 -4.23 -6.52
C ALA A 245 -5.94 -5.72 -6.93
N LEU A 246 -5.07 -6.51 -6.31
CA LEU A 246 -4.97 -7.95 -6.54
C LEU A 246 -6.27 -8.70 -6.19
N GLU A 247 -6.89 -8.43 -5.04
CA GLU A 247 -8.17 -9.07 -4.67
C GLU A 247 -9.26 -8.70 -5.69
N SER A 248 -9.35 -7.42 -6.07
CA SER A 248 -10.32 -6.95 -7.06
C SER A 248 -10.09 -7.55 -8.45
N PHE A 249 -8.84 -7.65 -8.89
CA PHE A 249 -8.47 -8.23 -10.17
C PHE A 249 -8.84 -9.71 -10.20
N TYR A 250 -8.45 -10.46 -9.16
CA TYR A 250 -8.81 -11.86 -9.02
C TYR A 250 -10.32 -12.07 -9.07
N ASP A 251 -11.08 -11.31 -8.28
CA ASP A 251 -12.53 -11.45 -8.18
C ASP A 251 -13.25 -11.09 -9.49
N THR A 252 -12.63 -10.26 -10.32
CA THR A 252 -13.18 -9.86 -11.62
C THR A 252 -12.87 -10.87 -12.72
N HIS A 253 -11.65 -11.39 -12.77
CA HIS A 253 -11.15 -12.13 -13.93
C HIS A 253 -11.04 -13.64 -13.73
N LEU A 254 -10.88 -14.12 -12.49
CA LEU A 254 -10.59 -15.52 -12.19
C LEU A 254 -11.63 -16.19 -11.29
N HIS A 255 -12.29 -15.42 -10.42
CA HIS A 255 -13.30 -15.97 -9.53
C HIS A 255 -14.50 -16.56 -10.29
N ASP A 256 -14.95 -17.73 -9.87
CA ASP A 256 -16.07 -18.50 -10.42
C ASP A 256 -15.93 -18.90 -11.90
N THR A 257 -14.73 -18.79 -12.46
CA THR A 257 -14.38 -19.27 -13.81
C THR A 257 -14.19 -20.78 -13.86
N LEU A 258 -14.21 -21.37 -15.07
CA LEU A 258 -13.87 -22.79 -15.28
C LEU A 258 -12.44 -23.11 -14.82
N MET A 259 -11.49 -22.19 -15.06
CA MET A 259 -10.11 -22.35 -14.63
C MET A 259 -9.96 -22.49 -13.11
N GLU A 260 -10.65 -21.66 -12.32
CA GLU A 260 -10.63 -21.77 -10.85
C GLU A 260 -11.24 -23.11 -10.37
N ARG A 261 -12.22 -23.66 -11.12
CA ARG A 261 -12.83 -24.96 -10.81
C ARG A 261 -11.91 -26.13 -11.15
N ASP A 262 -11.27 -26.08 -12.31
CA ASP A 262 -10.39 -27.12 -12.81
C ASP A 262 -9.03 -27.12 -12.09
N VAL A 263 -8.62 -25.97 -11.55
CA VAL A 263 -7.35 -25.76 -10.85
C VAL A 263 -7.63 -25.20 -9.44
N PRO A 264 -7.95 -26.06 -8.45
CA PRO A 264 -8.42 -25.65 -7.13
C PRO A 264 -7.45 -24.77 -6.32
N ASP A 265 -6.15 -24.80 -6.62
CA ASP A 265 -5.13 -23.96 -5.96
C ASP A 265 -5.36 -22.46 -6.16
N PHE A 266 -6.13 -22.04 -7.17
CA PHE A 266 -6.54 -20.64 -7.32
C PHE A 266 -7.30 -20.15 -6.08
N TRP A 267 -8.11 -21.00 -5.44
CA TRP A 267 -8.75 -20.68 -4.16
C TRP A 267 -7.73 -20.39 -3.05
N SER A 268 -6.64 -21.16 -3.01
CA SER A 268 -5.55 -20.95 -2.06
C SER A 268 -4.82 -19.65 -2.37
N LEU A 269 -4.54 -19.34 -3.65
CA LEU A 269 -3.93 -18.06 -4.05
C LEU A 269 -4.78 -16.87 -3.64
N ARG A 270 -6.10 -16.92 -3.89
CA ARG A 270 -7.05 -15.91 -3.38
C ARG A 270 -7.02 -15.83 -1.86
N GLY A 271 -6.87 -16.97 -1.19
CA GLY A 271 -6.65 -17.06 0.25
C GLY A 271 -5.43 -16.25 0.71
N TYR A 272 -4.27 -16.44 0.06
CA TYR A 272 -3.06 -15.69 0.36
C TYR A 272 -3.21 -14.18 0.10
N ILE A 273 -3.79 -13.79 -1.05
CA ILE A 273 -4.10 -12.38 -1.35
C ILE A 273 -4.94 -11.78 -0.21
N ALA A 274 -6.02 -12.46 0.17
CA ALA A 274 -6.91 -12.00 1.22
C ALA A 274 -6.21 -11.95 2.60
N MET A 275 -5.33 -12.90 2.93
CA MET A 275 -4.59 -12.87 4.20
C MET A 275 -3.67 -11.65 4.29
N VAL A 276 -2.82 -11.45 3.27
CA VAL A 276 -1.90 -10.30 3.24
C VAL A 276 -2.68 -9.00 3.24
N LEU A 277 -3.79 -8.94 2.50
CA LEU A 277 -4.67 -7.79 2.50
C LEU A 277 -5.20 -7.45 3.89
N ARG A 278 -5.80 -8.42 4.60
CA ARG A 278 -6.36 -8.18 5.94
C ARG A 278 -5.27 -7.80 6.96
N PHE A 279 -4.06 -8.37 6.87
CA PHE A 279 -2.94 -7.89 7.71
C PHE A 279 -2.51 -6.47 7.32
N SER A 280 -2.40 -6.14 6.04
CA SER A 280 -2.03 -4.79 5.59
C SER A 280 -3.07 -3.73 5.95
N GLU A 281 -4.36 -4.07 5.99
CA GLU A 281 -5.42 -3.20 6.49
C GLU A 281 -5.23 -2.92 7.98
N MET A 282 -4.99 -3.96 8.79
CA MET A 282 -4.71 -3.80 10.21
C MET A 282 -3.42 -3.02 10.46
N LEU A 283 -2.38 -3.23 9.64
CA LEU A 283 -1.14 -2.45 9.68
C LEU A 283 -1.44 -0.98 9.41
N LYS A 284 -2.19 -0.68 8.34
CA LYS A 284 -2.58 0.69 7.96
C LYS A 284 -3.34 1.38 9.10
N ASP A 285 -4.37 0.74 9.62
CA ASP A 285 -5.24 1.30 10.65
C ASP A 285 -4.46 1.63 11.94
N LEU A 286 -3.57 0.72 12.37
CA LEU A 286 -2.77 0.89 13.58
C LEU A 286 -1.57 1.81 13.41
N VAL A 287 -0.97 1.86 12.22
CA VAL A 287 0.11 2.82 11.90
C VAL A 287 -0.46 4.23 11.81
N HIS A 288 -1.64 4.40 11.21
CA HIS A 288 -2.34 5.69 11.24
C HIS A 288 -2.57 6.16 12.68
N PHE A 289 -3.08 5.27 13.54
CA PHE A 289 -3.25 5.57 14.96
C PHE A 289 -1.91 5.97 15.61
N TYR A 290 -0.88 5.15 15.43
CA TYR A 290 0.44 5.38 16.00
C TYR A 290 1.05 6.71 15.56
N GLU A 291 1.05 7.02 14.26
CA GLU A 291 1.65 8.26 13.76
C GLU A 291 0.86 9.50 14.18
N ARG A 292 -0.47 9.49 14.03
CA ARG A 292 -1.29 10.70 14.21
C ARG A 292 -1.72 10.96 15.65
N HIS A 293 -1.89 9.92 16.43
CA HIS A 293 -2.50 10.01 17.76
C HIS A 293 -1.52 9.67 18.90
N LEU A 294 -0.35 9.09 18.61
CA LEU A 294 0.72 8.88 19.60
C LEU A 294 1.95 9.73 19.28
N VAL A 295 2.62 9.51 18.14
CA VAL A 295 3.92 10.14 17.83
C VAL A 295 3.81 11.64 17.58
N THR A 296 2.79 12.08 16.85
CA THR A 296 2.61 13.51 16.51
C THR A 296 1.94 14.30 17.65
N MET A 297 1.61 13.64 18.77
CA MET A 297 1.00 14.30 19.93
C MET A 297 1.98 15.29 20.56
N ARG A 298 1.69 16.59 20.42
CA ARG A 298 2.60 17.66 20.87
C ARG A 298 2.39 18.06 22.33
N ASP A 299 1.23 17.77 22.89
CA ASP A 299 0.92 18.07 24.29
C ASP A 299 1.41 16.91 25.20
N PRO A 300 2.43 17.13 26.04
CA PRO A 300 2.97 16.09 26.90
C PRO A 300 1.95 15.54 27.91
N ALA A 301 1.02 16.36 28.41
CA ALA A 301 0.05 15.90 29.40
C ALA A 301 -0.99 14.96 28.77
N ILE A 302 -1.38 15.21 27.53
CA ILE A 302 -2.28 14.37 26.74
C ILE A 302 -1.56 13.08 26.33
N HIS A 303 -0.30 13.20 25.90
CA HIS A 303 0.56 12.06 25.57
C HIS A 303 0.71 11.11 26.75
N ASP A 304 1.05 11.61 27.95
CA ASP A 304 1.26 10.80 29.15
C ASP A 304 -0.03 10.07 29.56
N ARG A 305 -1.18 10.76 29.49
CA ARG A 305 -2.49 10.11 29.69
C ARG A 305 -2.75 9.01 28.68
N PHE A 306 -2.37 9.20 27.41
CA PHE A 306 -2.49 8.15 26.39
C PHE A 306 -1.59 6.95 26.64
N ALA A 307 -0.36 7.18 27.10
CA ALA A 307 0.61 6.13 27.40
C ALA A 307 0.15 5.20 28.55
N GLU A 308 -0.72 5.68 29.45
CA GLU A 308 -1.34 4.84 30.48
C GLU A 308 -2.43 3.91 29.92
N LEU A 309 -3.11 4.34 28.86
CA LEU A 309 -4.22 3.63 28.23
C LEU A 309 -3.72 2.64 27.17
N VAL A 310 -2.70 3.03 26.41
CA VAL A 310 -2.13 2.27 25.30
C VAL A 310 -0.67 1.93 25.58
N ASP A 311 -0.37 0.63 25.66
CA ASP A 311 1.01 0.15 25.76
C ASP A 311 1.70 0.26 24.39
N GLU A 312 2.39 1.37 24.16
CA GLU A 312 3.08 1.68 22.91
C GLU A 312 4.07 0.58 22.51
N LYS A 313 4.86 0.06 23.46
CA LYS A 313 5.84 -1.00 23.19
C LYS A 313 5.13 -2.26 22.70
N ARG A 314 4.00 -2.61 23.32
CA ARG A 314 3.18 -3.74 22.88
C ARG A 314 2.52 -3.49 21.53
N LEU A 315 2.06 -2.26 21.25
CA LEU A 315 1.52 -1.89 19.95
C LEU A 315 2.57 -2.05 18.84
N LEU A 316 3.76 -1.49 19.02
CA LEU A 316 4.87 -1.62 18.07
C LEU A 316 5.27 -3.09 17.86
N LYS A 317 5.30 -3.88 18.94
CA LYS A 317 5.53 -5.32 18.86
C LYS A 317 4.47 -6.02 18.02
N ILE A 318 3.19 -5.67 18.18
CA ILE A 318 2.10 -6.21 17.35
C ILE A 318 2.32 -5.81 15.88
N LEU A 319 2.60 -4.54 15.60
CA LEU A 319 2.79 -4.05 14.23
C LEU A 319 3.91 -4.78 13.49
N VAL A 320 5.05 -4.99 14.15
CA VAL A 320 6.24 -5.59 13.54
C VAL A 320 6.24 -7.12 13.65
N ASP A 321 6.12 -7.65 14.87
CA ASP A 321 6.36 -9.07 15.15
C ASP A 321 5.13 -9.96 14.91
N PHE A 322 3.94 -9.36 14.79
CA PHE A 322 2.72 -10.07 14.43
C PHE A 322 2.26 -9.69 13.02
N VAL A 323 1.87 -8.43 12.79
CA VAL A 323 1.21 -8.03 11.55
C VAL A 323 2.17 -8.09 10.36
N LEU A 324 3.30 -7.39 10.41
CA LEU A 324 4.25 -7.35 9.31
C LEU A 324 4.93 -8.72 9.07
N LYS A 325 5.32 -9.42 10.15
CA LYS A 325 5.87 -10.78 10.08
C LYS A 325 4.93 -11.74 9.33
N ASN A 326 3.64 -11.76 9.68
CA ASN A 326 2.69 -12.67 9.03
C ASN A 326 2.37 -12.22 7.60
N SER A 327 2.25 -10.92 7.32
CA SER A 327 2.16 -10.42 5.94
C SER A 327 3.32 -10.91 5.07
N ALA A 328 4.55 -10.81 5.58
CA ALA A 328 5.76 -11.26 4.89
C ALA A 328 5.80 -12.77 4.66
N ARG A 329 5.27 -13.57 5.59
CA ARG A 329 5.12 -15.02 5.42
C ARG A 329 4.12 -15.32 4.29
N TYR A 330 2.88 -14.86 4.43
CA TYR A 330 1.81 -15.19 3.49
C TYR A 330 2.06 -14.65 2.09
N VAL A 331 2.77 -13.53 1.96
CA VAL A 331 3.12 -13.02 0.63
C VAL A 331 4.15 -13.91 -0.05
N LYS A 332 5.14 -14.45 0.67
CA LYS A 332 6.14 -15.38 0.09
C LYS A 332 5.49 -16.69 -0.34
N ASP A 333 4.61 -17.24 0.49
CA ASP A 333 3.90 -18.48 0.19
C ASP A 333 2.95 -18.28 -1.01
N GLY A 334 2.20 -17.16 -1.01
CA GLY A 334 1.32 -16.79 -2.11
C GLY A 334 2.07 -16.52 -3.41
N GLY A 335 3.23 -15.88 -3.37
CA GLY A 335 4.03 -15.60 -4.57
C GLY A 335 4.65 -16.86 -5.16
N SER A 336 5.10 -17.79 -4.30
CA SER A 336 5.54 -19.11 -4.73
C SER A 336 4.42 -19.87 -5.43
N LEU A 337 3.21 -19.83 -4.87
CA LEU A 337 2.02 -20.44 -5.50
C LEU A 337 1.61 -19.75 -6.80
N ALA A 338 1.71 -18.42 -6.88
CA ALA A 338 1.40 -17.66 -8.09
C ALA A 338 2.34 -18.07 -9.24
N LEU A 339 3.64 -18.21 -8.98
CA LEU A 339 4.62 -18.68 -9.96
C LEU A 339 4.37 -20.15 -10.37
N GLU A 340 4.02 -21.02 -9.42
CA GLU A 340 3.63 -22.41 -9.72
C GLU A 340 2.40 -22.45 -10.65
N LEU A 341 1.38 -21.65 -10.33
CA LEU A 341 0.15 -21.53 -11.12
C LEU A 341 0.42 -21.00 -12.52
N LEU A 342 1.26 -19.97 -12.65
CA LEU A 342 1.71 -19.46 -13.95
C LEU A 342 2.29 -20.59 -14.80
N THR A 343 3.26 -21.33 -14.27
CA THR A 343 3.91 -22.42 -15.00
C THR A 343 2.95 -23.55 -15.35
N ARG A 344 2.10 -23.95 -14.41
CA ARG A 344 1.15 -25.04 -14.64
C ARG A 344 0.10 -24.70 -15.69
N VAL A 345 -0.36 -23.46 -15.73
CA VAL A 345 -1.51 -23.04 -16.53
C VAL A 345 -1.10 -22.51 -17.90
N THR A 346 0.00 -21.75 -17.97
CA THR A 346 0.43 -21.10 -19.22
C THR A 346 1.67 -21.72 -19.84
N GLY A 347 2.38 -22.60 -19.11
CA GLY A 347 3.69 -23.12 -19.52
C GLY A 347 4.81 -22.08 -19.44
N LYS A 348 4.53 -20.85 -18.98
CA LYS A 348 5.52 -19.78 -18.84
C LYS A 348 6.13 -19.78 -17.43
N VAL A 349 7.34 -19.24 -17.33
CA VAL A 349 8.06 -19.05 -16.08
C VAL A 349 8.44 -17.58 -15.95
N ARG A 350 8.55 -17.12 -14.70
CA ARG A 350 9.10 -15.82 -14.36
C ARG A 350 10.27 -16.02 -13.40
N ARG A 351 11.46 -15.53 -13.76
CA ARG A 351 12.67 -15.62 -12.91
C ARG A 351 13.62 -14.46 -13.16
N VAL A 352 14.46 -14.16 -12.17
CA VAL A 352 15.60 -13.26 -12.34
C VAL A 352 16.71 -14.01 -13.08
N ILE A 353 17.21 -13.43 -14.17
CA ILE A 353 18.37 -13.94 -14.90
C ILE A 353 19.48 -12.88 -14.92
N LYS A 354 20.73 -13.33 -15.02
CA LYS A 354 21.90 -12.46 -15.12
C LYS A 354 22.30 -12.27 -16.56
N ILE A 355 22.18 -11.05 -17.08
CA ILE A 355 22.59 -10.71 -18.44
C ILE A 355 23.93 -9.98 -18.41
N PRO A 356 24.98 -10.45 -19.11
CA PRO A 356 26.22 -9.71 -19.27
C PRO A 356 26.00 -8.50 -20.17
N ILE A 357 26.39 -7.34 -19.67
CA ILE A 357 26.30 -6.04 -20.33
C ILE A 357 27.73 -5.53 -20.50
N GLY A 358 28.13 -5.32 -21.76
CA GLY A 358 29.44 -4.79 -22.11
C GLY A 358 29.56 -3.29 -21.82
N VAL A 359 30.69 -2.68 -22.23
CA VAL A 359 30.91 -1.24 -22.09
C VAL A 359 29.87 -0.44 -22.88
N ASP A 360 29.48 -0.92 -24.05
CA ASP A 360 28.51 -0.29 -24.95
C ASP A 360 27.07 -0.78 -24.72
N GLY A 361 26.78 -1.39 -23.57
CA GLY A 361 25.47 -1.93 -23.26
C GLY A 361 25.22 -3.32 -23.89
N LEU A 362 23.94 -3.67 -24.06
CA LEU A 362 23.53 -4.83 -24.84
C LEU A 362 23.56 -4.41 -26.31
N HIS A 363 24.48 -4.96 -27.10
CA HIS A 363 24.63 -4.59 -28.51
C HIS A 363 23.89 -5.56 -29.44
N ALA A 364 23.91 -5.28 -30.76
CA ALA A 364 23.10 -5.99 -31.76
C ALA A 364 23.28 -7.52 -31.80
N ARG A 365 24.47 -8.05 -31.45
CA ARG A 365 24.75 -9.50 -31.48
C ARG A 365 24.01 -10.25 -30.37
N PRO A 366 24.19 -9.93 -29.08
CA PRO A 366 23.35 -10.50 -28.01
C PRO A 366 21.85 -10.38 -28.29
N MET A 367 21.40 -9.22 -28.77
CA MET A 367 19.98 -8.99 -29.12
C MET A 367 19.50 -9.94 -30.22
N THR A 368 20.26 -10.09 -31.30
CA THR A 368 19.93 -11.00 -32.41
C THR A 368 19.82 -12.46 -31.93
N TRP A 369 20.69 -12.88 -31.02
CA TRP A 369 20.67 -14.27 -30.52
C TRP A 369 19.47 -14.52 -29.61
N ILE A 370 19.18 -13.57 -28.70
CA ILE A 370 17.96 -13.59 -27.89
C ILE A 370 16.72 -13.63 -28.80
N TYR A 371 16.69 -12.80 -29.85
CA TYR A 371 15.60 -12.79 -30.82
C TYR A 371 15.43 -14.15 -31.50
N LYS A 372 16.52 -14.80 -31.94
CA LYS A 372 16.47 -16.15 -32.54
C LYS A 372 15.94 -17.21 -31.56
N VAL A 373 16.33 -17.14 -30.28
CA VAL A 373 15.76 -18.00 -29.24
C VAL A 373 14.25 -17.77 -29.11
N CYS A 374 13.82 -16.51 -29.08
CA CYS A 374 12.41 -16.13 -28.96
C CYS A 374 11.59 -16.57 -30.18
N GLN A 375 12.17 -16.54 -31.39
CA GLN A 375 11.51 -17.06 -32.59
C GLN A 375 11.28 -18.57 -32.53
N ARG A 376 12.22 -19.31 -31.95
CA ARG A 376 12.13 -20.77 -31.86
C ARG A 376 11.17 -21.25 -30.77
N HIS A 377 11.27 -20.64 -29.58
CA HIS A 377 10.64 -21.18 -28.36
C HIS A 377 9.51 -20.30 -27.82
N GLY A 378 9.31 -19.12 -28.38
CA GLY A 378 8.30 -18.14 -27.97
C GLY A 378 8.90 -16.94 -27.25
N ASN A 379 8.16 -15.82 -27.28
CA ASN A 379 8.64 -14.51 -26.83
C ASN A 379 8.95 -14.48 -25.32
N VAL A 380 9.92 -13.64 -24.95
CA VAL A 380 10.29 -13.32 -23.57
C VAL A 380 10.05 -11.84 -23.34
N ILE A 381 9.48 -11.49 -22.20
CA ILE A 381 9.37 -10.12 -21.71
C ILE A 381 10.42 -9.95 -20.63
N PHE A 382 11.34 -9.02 -20.84
CA PHE A 382 12.28 -8.56 -19.81
C PHE A 382 11.69 -7.40 -19.02
N GLU A 383 12.05 -7.30 -17.75
CA GLU A 383 11.67 -6.20 -16.89
C GLU A 383 12.91 -5.62 -16.20
N VAL A 384 13.10 -4.32 -16.39
CA VAL A 384 14.22 -3.54 -15.84
C VAL A 384 13.68 -2.21 -15.33
N GLY A 385 13.95 -1.88 -14.07
CA GLY A 385 13.53 -0.60 -13.49
C GLY A 385 12.01 -0.39 -13.45
N GLY A 386 11.21 -1.46 -13.47
CA GLY A 386 9.75 -1.41 -13.54
C GLY A 386 9.18 -1.23 -14.95
N GLU A 387 10.03 -1.16 -15.97
CA GLU A 387 9.64 -1.10 -17.39
C GLU A 387 9.74 -2.49 -18.04
N LYS A 388 8.83 -2.79 -18.97
CA LYS A 388 8.76 -4.07 -19.68
C LYS A 388 9.26 -3.95 -21.12
N PHE A 389 10.03 -4.92 -21.58
CA PHE A 389 10.67 -4.94 -22.88
C PHE A 389 10.48 -6.29 -23.59
N GLU A 390 10.00 -6.28 -24.83
CA GLU A 390 9.77 -7.48 -25.62
C GLU A 390 11.04 -7.94 -26.34
N ALA A 391 11.47 -9.16 -26.06
CA ALA A 391 12.70 -9.72 -26.60
C ALA A 391 12.65 -9.98 -28.13
N ASN A 392 11.47 -10.14 -28.69
CA ASN A 392 11.24 -10.21 -30.14
C ASN A 392 11.16 -8.83 -30.81
N SER A 393 11.36 -7.73 -30.09
CA SER A 393 11.38 -6.38 -30.65
C SER A 393 12.77 -5.77 -30.45
N ILE A 394 13.52 -5.61 -31.56
CA ILE A 394 14.85 -4.99 -31.53
C ILE A 394 14.77 -3.58 -30.93
N LEU A 395 13.75 -2.80 -31.30
CA LEU A 395 13.54 -1.47 -30.73
C LEU A 395 13.34 -1.53 -29.21
N SER A 396 12.54 -2.49 -28.74
CA SER A 396 12.30 -2.67 -27.30
C SER A 396 13.58 -3.06 -26.55
N MET A 397 14.40 -3.94 -27.13
CA MET A 397 15.70 -4.32 -26.57
C MET A 397 16.70 -3.16 -26.54
N LEU A 398 16.69 -2.28 -27.55
CA LEU A 398 17.50 -1.05 -27.52
C LEU A 398 17.08 -0.14 -26.36
N THR A 399 15.78 0.08 -26.17
CA THR A 399 15.27 0.86 -25.02
C THR A 399 15.57 0.18 -23.68
N MET A 400 15.55 -1.16 -23.61
CA MET A 400 15.97 -1.90 -22.43
C MET A 400 17.42 -1.59 -22.04
N THR A 401 18.31 -1.42 -23.03
CA THR A 401 19.71 -1.07 -22.79
C THR A 401 19.83 0.28 -22.10
N GLU A 402 19.06 1.27 -22.56
CA GLU A 402 18.99 2.58 -21.92
C GLU A 402 18.40 2.49 -20.50
N ALA A 403 17.37 1.67 -20.30
CA ALA A 403 16.76 1.46 -18.99
C ALA A 403 17.73 0.81 -17.99
N ILE A 404 18.54 -0.15 -18.43
CA ILE A 404 19.63 -0.74 -17.62
C ILE A 404 20.61 0.34 -17.17
N ASP A 405 20.95 1.29 -18.04
CA ASP A 405 21.83 2.41 -17.67
C ASP A 405 21.14 3.39 -16.71
N ARG A 406 19.81 3.56 -16.80
CA ARG A 406 19.02 4.38 -15.85
C ARG A 406 18.95 3.80 -14.44
N VAL A 407 18.85 2.48 -14.29
CA VAL A 407 18.84 1.82 -12.96
C VAL A 407 20.14 2.10 -12.18
N ILE A 408 21.20 2.51 -12.87
CA ILE A 408 22.50 2.88 -12.31
C ILE A 408 22.71 4.43 -12.35
N GLY A 409 21.71 5.18 -12.83
CA GLY A 409 21.76 6.63 -12.98
C GLY A 409 21.58 7.41 -11.67
N LEU A 410 22.07 8.65 -11.68
CA LEU A 410 21.87 9.59 -10.57
C LEU A 410 20.60 10.41 -10.84
N GLU A 411 19.76 10.57 -9.82
CA GLU A 411 18.56 11.40 -9.86
C GLU A 411 18.83 12.73 -9.14
N ASP A 412 18.56 13.85 -9.83
CA ASP A 412 18.58 15.17 -9.20
C ASP A 412 17.30 15.39 -8.38
N LYS A 413 17.46 15.76 -7.10
CA LYS A 413 16.34 15.98 -6.17
C LYS A 413 15.38 17.08 -6.62
N ASP A 414 15.87 18.04 -7.41
CA ASP A 414 15.10 19.25 -7.76
C ASP A 414 14.60 19.27 -9.21
N SER A 415 15.15 18.42 -10.10
CA SER A 415 14.91 18.55 -11.56
C SER A 415 14.26 17.33 -12.24
N GLN A 416 14.05 16.20 -11.56
CA GLN A 416 13.57 14.92 -12.16
C GLN A 416 14.37 14.47 -13.39
N ILE A 417 15.63 14.93 -13.55
CA ILE A 417 16.48 14.50 -14.66
C ILE A 417 17.26 13.28 -14.18
N VAL A 418 17.00 12.14 -14.81
CA VAL A 418 17.81 10.93 -14.65
C VAL A 418 18.93 10.97 -15.67
N VAL A 419 20.17 10.98 -15.20
CA VAL A 419 21.36 10.96 -16.06
C VAL A 419 22.15 9.68 -15.81
N ALA A 420 22.47 8.95 -16.88
CA ALA A 420 23.31 7.77 -16.79
C ALA A 420 24.65 8.10 -16.11
N ALA A 421 25.12 7.25 -15.19
CA ALA A 421 26.34 7.51 -14.42
C ALA A 421 27.57 7.78 -15.31
N GLY A 422 27.67 7.13 -16.48
CA GLY A 422 28.75 7.38 -17.46
C GLY A 422 28.72 8.80 -18.02
N THR A 423 27.55 9.35 -18.30
CA THR A 423 27.39 10.73 -18.77
C THR A 423 27.81 11.72 -17.69
N VAL A 424 27.48 11.44 -16.42
CA VAL A 424 27.90 12.26 -15.28
C VAL A 424 29.41 12.23 -15.12
N ILE A 425 30.05 11.05 -15.22
CA ILE A 425 31.51 10.92 -15.15
C ILE A 425 32.18 11.74 -16.26
N ASN A 426 31.77 11.57 -17.52
CA ASN A 426 32.35 12.31 -18.65
C ASN A 426 32.21 13.84 -18.48
N GLU A 427 31.12 14.32 -17.89
CA GLU A 427 30.91 15.74 -17.62
C GLU A 427 31.74 16.22 -16.42
N LEU A 428 31.89 15.41 -15.38
CA LEU A 428 32.72 15.71 -14.21
C LEU A 428 34.21 15.76 -14.58
N GLU A 429 34.69 14.89 -15.46
CA GLU A 429 36.07 14.90 -15.98
C GLU A 429 36.39 16.21 -16.70
N ARG A 430 35.40 16.81 -17.37
CA ARG A 430 35.52 18.11 -18.05
C ARG A 430 35.46 19.30 -17.10
N ARG A 431 34.98 19.10 -15.87
CA ARG A 431 34.78 20.17 -14.88
C ARG A 431 35.97 20.33 -13.95
N ARG A 432 36.43 21.58 -13.82
CA ARG A 432 37.48 21.97 -12.85
C ARG A 432 36.95 22.50 -11.51
N LYS A 433 35.65 22.79 -11.42
CA LYS A 433 35.04 23.41 -10.23
C LYS A 433 34.35 22.37 -9.35
N PRO A 434 34.37 22.53 -8.00
CA PRO A 434 33.62 21.67 -7.09
C PRO A 434 32.15 21.57 -7.48
N VAL A 435 31.60 20.36 -7.39
CA VAL A 435 30.20 20.06 -7.65
C VAL A 435 29.43 19.91 -6.34
N SER A 436 28.16 20.32 -6.34
CA SER A 436 27.29 20.16 -5.18
C SER A 436 26.50 18.88 -5.32
N VAL A 437 26.57 17.99 -4.33
CA VAL A 437 25.73 16.78 -4.23
C VAL A 437 24.97 16.88 -2.92
N THR A 438 23.64 16.93 -2.98
CA THR A 438 22.76 17.09 -1.79
C THR A 438 23.11 18.29 -0.90
N GLY A 439 23.52 19.42 -1.51
CA GLY A 439 23.88 20.65 -0.79
C GLY A 439 25.30 20.66 -0.21
N ARG A 440 26.08 19.58 -0.36
CA ARG A 440 27.49 19.52 0.03
C ARG A 440 28.40 19.62 -1.18
N ARG A 441 29.48 20.39 -1.07
CA ARG A 441 30.47 20.55 -2.14
C ARG A 441 31.49 19.41 -2.11
N TYR A 442 31.72 18.80 -3.27
CA TYR A 442 32.70 17.77 -3.50
C TYR A 442 33.65 18.19 -4.63
N VAL A 443 34.90 17.76 -4.53
CA VAL A 443 35.83 17.85 -5.66
C VAL A 443 35.34 16.87 -6.74
N PRO A 444 35.33 17.24 -8.04
CA PRO A 444 34.82 16.38 -9.10
C PRO A 444 35.45 14.99 -9.09
N GLN A 445 36.77 14.90 -8.85
CA GLN A 445 37.48 13.63 -8.76
C GLN A 445 36.91 12.73 -7.66
N THR A 446 36.56 13.24 -6.49
CA THR A 446 35.97 12.43 -5.42
C THR A 446 34.62 11.84 -5.83
N VAL A 447 33.81 12.59 -6.57
CA VAL A 447 32.53 12.09 -7.09
C VAL A 447 32.77 11.08 -8.21
N ILE A 448 33.73 11.32 -9.09
CA ILE A 448 34.16 10.35 -10.11
C ILE A 448 34.62 9.06 -9.44
N ASP A 449 35.52 9.10 -8.46
CA ASP A 449 36.05 7.94 -7.77
C ASP A 449 34.93 7.13 -7.09
N ILE A 450 33.92 7.80 -6.50
CA ILE A 450 32.74 7.12 -5.93
C ILE A 450 31.92 6.45 -7.03
N LEU A 451 31.60 7.17 -8.12
CA LEU A 451 30.81 6.62 -9.23
C LEU A 451 31.56 5.51 -9.96
N GLU A 452 32.87 5.61 -10.10
CA GLU A 452 33.74 4.57 -10.64
C GLU A 452 33.90 3.40 -9.68
N SER A 453 33.97 3.61 -8.37
CA SER A 453 33.91 2.54 -7.37
C SER A 453 32.60 1.75 -7.50
N PHE A 454 31.47 2.45 -7.58
CA PHE A 454 30.17 1.82 -7.84
C PHE A 454 30.10 1.13 -9.20
N ARG A 455 30.75 1.66 -10.25
CA ARG A 455 30.82 1.01 -11.57
C ARG A 455 31.79 -0.17 -11.63
N SER A 456 32.87 -0.14 -10.85
CA SER A 456 33.98 -1.10 -10.88
C SER A 456 33.76 -2.29 -9.94
N GLU A 457 33.07 -2.10 -8.82
CA GLU A 457 32.61 -3.20 -7.95
C GLU A 457 31.70 -4.21 -8.69
N ILE A 458 31.19 -3.85 -9.87
CA ILE A 458 30.22 -4.63 -10.67
C ILE A 458 30.87 -5.21 -11.95
N ARG A 459 32.13 -4.88 -12.28
CA ARG A 459 32.79 -5.34 -13.52
C ARG A 459 33.78 -6.48 -13.24
N ASP A 460 33.75 -7.51 -14.08
CA ASP A 460 34.84 -8.49 -14.11
C ASP A 460 36.09 -7.92 -14.80
N LYS A 461 37.19 -8.69 -14.79
CA LYS A 461 38.48 -8.30 -15.40
C LYS A 461 38.40 -7.99 -16.91
N SER A 462 37.30 -8.33 -17.57
CA SER A 462 37.06 -8.07 -19.00
C SER A 462 36.24 -6.79 -19.27
N GLY A 463 35.84 -6.06 -18.22
CA GLY A 463 34.98 -4.88 -18.34
C GLY A 463 33.50 -5.20 -18.55
N THR A 464 33.10 -6.48 -18.43
CA THR A 464 31.72 -6.93 -18.51
C THR A 464 31.09 -6.86 -17.12
N ARG A 465 29.87 -6.34 -17.02
CA ARG A 465 29.06 -6.39 -15.79
C ARG A 465 27.87 -7.33 -15.99
N PHE A 466 27.39 -7.96 -14.93
CA PHE A 466 26.12 -8.69 -14.97
C PHE A 466 25.01 -7.85 -14.35
N VAL A 467 23.86 -7.80 -15.02
CA VAL A 467 22.67 -7.12 -14.54
C VAL A 467 21.59 -8.16 -14.30
N ASP A 468 21.00 -8.13 -13.11
CA ASP A 468 19.82 -8.91 -12.79
C ASP A 468 18.63 -8.31 -13.54
N VAL A 469 18.02 -9.10 -14.41
CA VAL A 469 16.85 -8.74 -15.20
C VAL A 469 15.77 -9.76 -14.93
N VAL A 470 14.52 -9.33 -14.69
CA VAL A 470 13.44 -10.30 -14.58
C VAL A 470 12.98 -10.71 -15.97
N ALA A 471 13.00 -11.99 -16.27
CA ALA A 471 12.53 -12.55 -17.54
C ALA A 471 11.22 -13.33 -17.31
N SER A 472 10.24 -13.11 -18.18
CA SER A 472 8.96 -13.79 -18.19
C SER A 472 8.65 -14.35 -19.58
N GLY A 473 8.39 -15.64 -19.70
CA GLY A 473 8.17 -16.30 -21.00
C GLY A 473 8.29 -17.83 -20.90
N PRO A 474 8.31 -18.54 -22.03
CA PRO A 474 8.51 -19.99 -22.03
C PRO A 474 9.82 -20.40 -21.35
N ASP A 475 9.77 -21.50 -20.58
CA ASP A 475 10.95 -22.00 -19.84
C ASP A 475 12.14 -22.31 -20.76
N ALA A 476 11.87 -22.89 -21.94
CA ALA A 476 12.89 -23.16 -22.94
C ALA A 476 13.60 -21.89 -23.43
N SER A 477 12.85 -20.83 -23.73
CA SER A 477 13.41 -19.54 -24.14
C SER A 477 14.33 -18.96 -23.07
N ILE A 478 13.86 -18.92 -21.82
CA ILE A 478 14.61 -18.34 -20.71
C ILE A 478 15.89 -19.14 -20.42
N ARG A 479 15.83 -20.48 -20.41
CA ARG A 479 17.02 -21.33 -20.18
C ARG A 479 18.07 -21.15 -21.26
N GLU A 480 17.69 -21.09 -22.54
CA GLU A 480 18.66 -20.86 -23.60
C GLU A 480 19.27 -19.45 -23.53
N ILE A 481 18.50 -18.44 -23.15
CA ILE A 481 19.02 -17.09 -22.89
C ILE A 481 19.99 -17.09 -21.70
N GLU A 482 19.71 -17.84 -20.63
CA GLU A 482 20.64 -18.00 -19.49
C GLU A 482 21.96 -18.66 -19.92
N VAL A 483 21.90 -19.67 -20.80
CA VAL A 483 23.10 -20.31 -21.36
C VAL A 483 23.89 -19.33 -22.24
N LEU A 484 23.19 -18.58 -23.11
CA LEU A 484 23.81 -17.53 -23.92
C LEU A 484 24.51 -16.47 -23.05
N ALA A 485 23.84 -16.04 -21.98
CA ALA A 485 24.33 -15.04 -21.04
C ALA A 485 25.54 -15.56 -20.22
N ALA A 486 25.49 -16.80 -19.74
CA ALA A 486 26.60 -17.42 -19.02
C ALA A 486 27.85 -17.58 -19.91
N ALA A 487 27.65 -17.78 -21.21
CA ALA A 487 28.70 -17.83 -22.23
C ALA A 487 29.12 -16.44 -22.75
N TYR A 488 28.72 -15.35 -22.09
CA TYR A 488 29.04 -13.97 -22.50
C TYR A 488 28.60 -13.63 -23.94
N PHE A 489 27.60 -14.35 -24.47
CA PHE A 489 27.24 -14.32 -25.89
C PHE A 489 28.46 -14.54 -26.82
N LYS A 490 29.40 -15.41 -26.44
CA LYS A 490 30.58 -15.81 -27.23
C LYS A 490 30.34 -17.17 -27.88
N LYS A 491 30.41 -17.22 -29.21
CA LYS A 491 30.07 -18.42 -30.01
C LYS A 491 30.93 -19.62 -29.61
N GLU A 492 32.20 -19.36 -29.32
CA GLU A 492 33.20 -20.35 -28.97
C GLU A 492 32.95 -21.00 -27.59
N GLN A 493 32.06 -20.40 -26.78
CA GLN A 493 31.71 -20.83 -25.44
C GLN A 493 30.31 -21.49 -25.36
N LEU A 494 29.59 -21.55 -26.49
CA LEU A 494 28.23 -22.11 -26.51
C LEU A 494 28.23 -23.63 -26.66
N PRO A 495 27.27 -24.33 -26.03
CA PRO A 495 27.08 -25.74 -26.26
C PRO A 495 26.53 -26.01 -27.68
N PRO A 496 26.80 -27.19 -28.26
CA PRO A 496 26.31 -27.57 -29.59
C PRO A 496 24.78 -27.51 -29.75
N SER A 497 24.03 -27.62 -28.65
CA SER A 497 22.56 -27.48 -28.65
C SER A 497 22.07 -26.14 -29.20
N LEU A 498 22.92 -25.10 -29.19
CA LEU A 498 22.60 -23.76 -29.68
C LEU A 498 23.16 -23.46 -31.07
N ASP A 499 23.74 -24.44 -31.77
CA ASP A 499 24.31 -24.23 -33.11
C ASP A 499 23.29 -23.73 -34.14
N TYR A 500 22.01 -24.00 -33.91
CA TYR A 500 20.91 -23.52 -34.75
C TYR A 500 20.85 -21.99 -34.83
N ILE A 501 21.32 -21.26 -33.81
CA ILE A 501 21.37 -19.79 -33.80
C ILE A 501 22.26 -19.26 -34.93
N PHE A 502 23.22 -20.06 -35.38
CA PHE A 502 24.20 -19.68 -36.43
C PHE A 502 23.85 -20.19 -37.82
N LYS A 503 22.80 -21.00 -37.95
CA LYS A 503 22.33 -21.42 -39.26
C LYS A 503 21.53 -20.27 -39.86
N GLU A 504 21.78 -20.01 -41.14
CA GLU A 504 20.89 -19.19 -41.96
C GLU A 504 19.70 -20.09 -42.32
N ASP A 505 18.49 -19.60 -42.04
CA ASP A 505 17.25 -20.20 -42.55
C ASP A 505 17.06 -19.83 -44.02
#